data_AF-A0A7X9BKG0-F1
#
_entry.id   AF-A0A7X9BKG0-F1
#
_cell.length_a   1.000
_cell.length_b   1.000
_cell.length_c   1.000
_cell.angle_alpha   90.00
_cell.angle_beta   90.00
_cell.angle_gamma   90.00
#
_symmetry.space_group_name_H-M   'P 1'
#
loop_
_entity.id
_entity.type
_entity.pdbx_description
1 polymer ?
#
loop_
_entity_poly.entity_id
_entity_poly.type
_entity_poly.pdbx_seq_one_letter_code
_entity_poly.pdbx_strand_id
1 'polypeptide(L)'
;ENEDTGEKHQFRLDPLESIDSIAYDTFRQKQDLLYFKAIARSIAKSMTTNVLDAASRVDQNGDASGILGLLSIVSLVSNELTEVADLRTSRYFPAKASVGGIHLAPGRYTVQIQYKDAWGGTIWLETIQGFELKRNTINLVEGICLQ
;
A
#
# COMPACT_ATOMS: atom_id res chain seq x y z
N GLU A 1 -6.00 -24.59 22.33
CA GLU A 1 -6.35 -25.78 23.14
C GLU A 1 -5.20 -26.75 23.09
N ASN A 2 -4.67 -27.17 24.24
CA ASN A 2 -3.63 -28.19 24.29
C ASN A 2 -4.27 -29.55 23.97
N GLU A 3 -3.72 -30.29 23.01
CA GLU A 3 -4.28 -31.55 22.52
C GLU A 3 -4.17 -32.69 23.52
N ASP A 4 -3.18 -32.64 24.42
CA ASP A 4 -2.90 -33.70 25.39
C ASP A 4 -3.67 -33.50 26.71
N THR A 5 -3.81 -32.26 27.15
CA THR A 5 -4.42 -31.90 28.44
C THR A 5 -5.83 -31.32 28.31
N GLY A 6 -6.24 -30.90 27.12
CA GLY A 6 -7.51 -30.21 26.87
C GLY A 6 -7.56 -28.77 27.40
N GLU A 7 -6.46 -28.24 27.92
CA GLU A 7 -6.42 -26.89 28.48
C GLU A 7 -6.68 -25.82 27.41
N LYS A 8 -7.57 -24.87 27.72
CA LYS A 8 -7.97 -23.79 26.81
C LYS A 8 -7.46 -22.46 27.33
N HIS A 9 -6.76 -21.75 26.45
CA HIS A 9 -6.33 -20.39 26.70
C HIS A 9 -6.89 -19.47 25.62
N GLN A 10 -7.34 -18.30 26.04
CA GLN A 10 -7.84 -17.27 25.16
C GLN A 10 -7.24 -15.94 25.58
N PHE A 11 -6.76 -15.19 24.61
CA PHE A 11 -6.28 -13.83 24.81
C PHE A 11 -6.69 -12.99 23.60
N ARG A 12 -6.69 -11.66 23.79
CA ARG A 12 -6.98 -10.71 22.72
C ARG A 12 -5.67 -10.26 22.10
N LEU A 13 -5.64 -10.15 20.77
CA LEU A 13 -4.54 -9.51 20.06
C LEU A 13 -4.71 -7.99 20.13
N ASP A 14 -3.60 -7.29 20.34
CA ASP A 14 -3.54 -5.84 20.38
C ASP A 14 -3.17 -5.30 18.99
N PRO A 15 -3.75 -4.18 18.55
CA PRO A 15 -3.38 -3.57 17.28
C PRO A 15 -1.91 -3.13 17.33
N LEU A 16 -1.11 -3.54 16.34
CA LEU A 16 0.30 -3.15 16.24
C LEU A 16 0.41 -1.67 15.84
N GLU A 17 -0.34 -1.26 14.81
CA GLU A 17 -0.61 0.11 14.39
C GLU A 17 -1.67 0.10 13.27
N SER A 18 -2.34 1.23 12.99
CA SER A 18 -3.23 1.30 11.83
C SER A 18 -2.43 1.67 10.58
N ILE A 19 -2.21 0.68 9.71
CA ILE A 19 -1.53 0.89 8.42
C ILE A 19 -2.32 1.89 7.57
N ASP A 20 -3.65 1.90 7.71
CA ASP A 20 -4.54 2.84 7.02
C ASP A 20 -4.30 4.30 7.43
N SER A 21 -4.11 4.59 8.73
CA SER A 21 -3.78 5.96 9.16
C SER A 21 -2.43 6.42 8.64
N ILE A 22 -1.43 5.53 8.63
CA ILE A 22 -0.10 5.83 8.06
C ILE A 22 -0.21 6.12 6.56
N ALA A 23 -1.00 5.32 5.85
CA ALA A 23 -1.25 5.52 4.42
C ALA A 23 -1.95 6.86 4.14
N TYR A 24 -2.98 7.20 4.93
CA TYR A 24 -3.71 8.46 4.82
C TYR A 24 -2.81 9.67 5.08
N ASP A 25 -2.03 9.66 6.16
CA ASP A 25 -1.14 10.77 6.52
C ASP A 25 -0.03 10.96 5.48
N THR A 26 0.53 9.86 4.97
CA THR A 26 1.52 9.88 3.89
C THR A 26 0.92 10.44 2.59
N PHE A 27 -0.29 10.02 2.24
CA PHE A 27 -0.99 10.53 1.07
C PHE A 27 -1.26 12.03 1.19
N ARG A 28 -1.76 12.47 2.35
CA ARG A 28 -2.07 13.88 2.63
C ARG A 28 -0.84 14.77 2.51
N GLN A 29 0.32 14.34 3.01
CA GLN A 29 1.58 15.11 2.86
C GLN A 29 2.02 15.27 1.40
N LYS A 30 1.70 14.30 0.54
CA LYS A 30 2.11 14.30 -0.89
C LYS A 30 1.01 14.80 -1.83
N GLN A 31 -0.18 15.09 -1.31
CA GLN A 31 -1.39 15.39 -2.09
C GLN A 31 -1.21 16.60 -3.00
N ASP A 32 -0.65 17.69 -2.49
CA ASP A 32 -0.46 18.92 -3.25
C ASP A 32 0.52 18.73 -4.41
N LEU A 33 1.62 18.02 -4.18
CA LEU A 33 2.59 17.67 -5.21
C LEU A 33 1.95 16.76 -6.27
N LEU A 34 1.14 15.79 -5.83
CA LEU A 34 0.45 14.86 -6.74
C LEU A 34 -0.58 15.58 -7.61
N TYR A 35 -1.34 16.51 -7.05
CA TYR A 35 -2.27 17.35 -7.82
C TYR A 35 -1.55 18.29 -8.77
N PHE A 36 -0.50 18.96 -8.32
CA PHE A 36 0.30 19.81 -9.18
C PHE A 36 0.85 19.03 -10.38
N LYS A 37 1.39 17.83 -10.15
CA LYS A 37 1.86 16.92 -11.21
C LYS A 37 0.72 16.48 -12.13
N ALA A 38 -0.44 16.12 -11.60
CA ALA A 38 -1.59 15.72 -12.41
C ALA A 38 -2.09 16.86 -13.30
N ILE A 39 -2.12 18.09 -12.77
CA ILE A 39 -2.49 19.30 -13.52
C ILE A 39 -1.43 19.58 -14.58
N ALA A 40 -0.15 19.57 -14.24
CA ALA A 40 0.95 19.79 -15.18
C ALA A 40 0.93 18.75 -16.32
N ARG A 41 0.74 17.46 -16.00
CA ARG A 41 0.55 16.37 -16.97
C ARG A 41 -0.67 16.60 -17.86
N SER A 42 -1.79 17.05 -17.31
CA SER A 42 -3.01 17.37 -18.07
C SER A 42 -2.78 18.53 -19.03
N ILE A 43 -2.13 19.60 -18.56
CA ILE A 43 -1.76 20.76 -19.38
C ILE A 43 -0.80 20.33 -20.49
N ALA A 44 0.25 19.58 -20.16
CA ALA A 44 1.21 19.07 -21.15
C ALA A 44 0.52 18.20 -22.21
N LYS A 45 -0.34 17.26 -21.80
CA LYS A 45 -1.14 16.43 -22.72
C LYS A 45 -2.10 17.26 -23.58
N SER A 46 -2.73 18.28 -23.03
CA SER A 46 -3.60 19.19 -23.78
C SER A 46 -2.82 20.06 -24.76
N MET A 47 -1.61 20.48 -24.40
CA MET A 47 -0.72 21.26 -25.25
C MET A 47 -0.15 20.44 -26.42
N THR A 48 0.01 19.11 -26.28
CA THR A 48 0.45 18.26 -27.40
C THR A 48 -0.40 18.40 -28.66
N THR A 49 -1.70 18.69 -28.53
CA THR A 49 -2.59 18.95 -29.68
C THR A 49 -2.27 20.28 -30.36
N ASN A 50 -1.89 21.30 -29.60
CA ASN A 50 -1.58 22.64 -30.11
C ASN A 50 -0.11 22.77 -30.58
N VAL A 51 0.81 21.95 -30.06
CA VAL A 51 2.22 21.94 -30.49
C VAL A 51 2.38 21.32 -31.86
N LEU A 52 1.54 20.36 -32.25
CA LEU A 52 1.52 19.83 -33.62
C LEU A 52 1.17 20.94 -34.64
N ASP A 53 0.24 21.83 -34.26
CA ASP A 53 -0.14 23.01 -35.06
C ASP A 53 0.87 24.16 -34.97
N ALA A 54 1.64 24.28 -33.89
CA ALA A 54 2.68 25.31 -33.75
C ALA A 54 3.99 24.91 -34.43
N ALA A 55 4.41 23.63 -34.34
CA ALA A 55 5.60 23.11 -35.01
C ALA A 55 5.48 23.20 -36.55
N SER A 56 4.28 22.96 -37.08
CA SER A 56 3.99 23.16 -38.51
C SER A 56 4.02 24.63 -38.96
N ARG A 57 3.94 25.59 -38.03
CA ARG A 57 4.04 27.04 -38.29
C ARG A 57 5.45 27.62 -38.07
N VAL A 58 6.23 27.04 -37.16
CA VAL A 58 7.62 27.45 -36.88
C VAL A 58 8.56 27.16 -38.06
N ASP A 59 8.28 26.12 -38.86
CA ASP A 59 9.08 25.77 -40.04
C ASP A 59 9.03 26.85 -41.15
N GLN A 60 8.10 27.81 -41.07
CA GLN A 60 7.93 28.86 -42.09
C GLN A 60 8.50 30.23 -41.71
N ASN A 61 8.69 30.53 -40.42
CA ASN A 61 9.15 31.84 -39.95
C ASN A 61 10.22 31.61 -38.87
N GLY A 62 11.49 31.87 -39.18
CA GLY A 62 12.64 31.66 -38.28
C GLY A 62 12.65 32.58 -37.06
N ASP A 63 11.66 32.44 -36.19
CA ASP A 63 11.42 33.28 -35.02
C ASP A 63 11.86 32.53 -33.74
N ALA A 64 12.84 33.09 -33.03
CA ALA A 64 13.43 32.51 -31.83
C ALA A 64 12.42 32.32 -30.68
N SER A 65 11.33 33.10 -30.69
CA SER A 65 10.22 32.99 -29.74
C SER A 65 9.48 31.65 -29.87
N GLY A 66 9.28 31.16 -31.11
CA GLY A 66 8.64 29.87 -31.38
C GLY A 66 9.50 28.67 -30.93
N ILE A 67 10.83 28.80 -31.06
CA ILE A 67 11.79 27.76 -30.64
C ILE A 67 11.86 27.66 -29.12
N LEU A 68 11.87 28.79 -28.40
CA LEU A 68 11.84 28.80 -26.93
C LEU A 68 10.53 28.21 -26.37
N GLY A 69 9.39 28.50 -27.01
CA GLY A 69 8.11 27.88 -26.70
C GLY A 69 8.14 26.36 -26.88
N LEU A 70 8.69 25.87 -28.00
CA LEU A 70 8.82 24.43 -28.27
C LEU A 70 9.76 23.74 -27.28
N LEU A 71 10.92 24.33 -26.97
CA LEU A 71 11.87 23.79 -25.98
C LEU A 71 11.26 23.67 -24.59
N SER A 72 10.44 24.65 -24.18
CA SER A 72 9.76 24.60 -22.88
C SER A 72 8.73 23.47 -22.79
N ILE A 73 8.07 23.14 -23.90
CA ILE A 73 7.08 22.06 -23.95
C ILE A 73 7.77 20.70 -24.05
N VAL A 74 8.86 20.60 -24.83
CA VAL A 74 9.70 19.40 -24.87
C VAL A 74 10.29 19.10 -23.50
N SER A 75 10.72 20.11 -22.73
CA SER A 75 11.26 19.88 -21.38
C SER A 75 10.17 19.45 -20.39
N LEU A 76 8.96 19.99 -20.51
CA LEU A 76 7.81 19.58 -19.68
C LEU A 76 7.40 18.14 -19.98
N VAL A 77 7.31 17.79 -21.27
CA VAL A 77 6.99 16.42 -21.71
C VAL A 77 8.11 15.45 -21.37
N SER A 78 9.38 15.83 -21.53
CA SER A 78 10.51 14.96 -21.17
C SER A 78 10.57 14.71 -19.67
N ASN A 79 10.40 15.74 -18.83
CA ASN A 79 10.36 15.56 -17.38
C ASN A 79 9.20 14.66 -16.95
N GLU A 80 8.04 14.79 -17.58
CA GLU A 80 6.86 13.97 -17.33
C GLU A 80 7.04 12.50 -17.78
N LEU A 81 7.69 12.27 -18.93
CA LEU A 81 8.00 10.93 -19.43
C LEU A 81 9.13 10.25 -18.64
N THR A 82 10.04 11.01 -18.04
CA THR A 82 11.14 10.47 -17.23
C THR A 82 10.75 10.11 -15.79
N GLU A 83 9.50 10.36 -15.38
CA GLU A 83 9.03 9.97 -14.06
C GLU A 83 8.63 8.48 -14.04
N VAL A 84 9.52 7.63 -13.53
CA VAL A 84 9.13 6.29 -13.06
C VAL A 84 8.39 6.48 -11.74
N ALA A 85 7.05 6.46 -11.79
CA ALA A 85 6.26 6.36 -10.57
C ALA A 85 6.72 5.11 -9.80
N ASP A 86 7.01 5.27 -8.51
CA ASP A 86 7.29 4.12 -7.66
C ASP A 86 6.00 3.30 -7.51
N LEU A 87 5.85 2.30 -8.40
CA LEU A 87 4.73 1.36 -8.42
C LEU A 87 4.83 0.34 -7.29
N ARG A 88 5.77 0.48 -6.35
CA ARG A 88 5.85 -0.33 -5.13
C ARG A 88 4.82 0.10 -4.10
N THR A 89 3.62 0.44 -4.53
CA THR A 89 2.45 0.28 -3.67
C THR A 89 2.21 -1.22 -3.58
N SER A 90 2.66 -1.84 -2.49
CA SER A 90 2.31 -3.23 -2.21
C SER A 90 0.78 -3.32 -2.17
N ARG A 91 0.22 -3.91 -3.23
CA ARG A 91 -1.21 -3.98 -3.52
C ARG A 91 -2.00 -4.72 -2.44
N TYR A 92 -1.31 -5.32 -1.47
CA TYR A 92 -1.86 -6.24 -0.48
C TYR A 92 -1.37 -5.95 0.94
N PHE A 93 -1.10 -4.69 1.30
CA PHE A 93 -0.94 -4.37 2.73
C PHE A 93 -2.29 -4.46 3.43
N PRO A 94 -2.41 -5.25 4.52
CA PRO A 94 -3.64 -5.30 5.30
C PRO A 94 -3.89 -3.92 5.94
N ALA A 95 -5.16 -3.48 5.96
CA ALA A 95 -5.53 -2.21 6.59
C ALA A 95 -5.27 -2.19 8.11
N LYS A 96 -5.28 -3.38 8.73
CA LYS A 96 -5.09 -3.59 10.17
C LYS A 96 -4.18 -4.78 10.41
N ALA A 97 -3.24 -4.62 11.35
CA ALA A 97 -2.41 -5.70 11.87
C ALA A 97 -2.57 -5.76 13.40
N SER A 98 -2.64 -6.96 13.95
CA SER A 98 -2.74 -7.18 15.40
C SER A 98 -1.76 -8.26 15.82
N VAL A 99 -1.16 -8.06 16.99
CA VAL A 99 -0.14 -8.94 17.55
C VAL A 99 -0.45 -9.21 19.02
N GLY A 100 0.00 -10.34 19.53
CA GLY A 100 -0.07 -10.65 20.94
C GLY A 100 0.75 -11.89 21.23
N GLY A 101 0.99 -12.15 22.51
CA GLY A 101 1.76 -13.29 22.96
C GLY A 101 1.18 -13.89 24.23
N ILE A 102 1.30 -15.20 24.36
CA ILE A 102 0.92 -15.95 25.56
C ILE A 102 2.03 -16.95 25.90
N HIS A 103 2.29 -17.12 27.20
CA HIS A 103 3.23 -18.12 27.69
C HIS A 103 2.49 -19.43 27.93
N LEU A 104 2.94 -20.49 27.26
CA LEU A 104 2.36 -21.83 27.32
C LEU A 104 3.44 -22.86 27.56
N ALA A 105 3.10 -23.98 28.20
CA ALA A 105 3.99 -25.12 28.32
C ALA A 105 4.22 -25.75 26.93
N PRO A 106 5.42 -26.27 26.62
CA PRO A 106 5.66 -27.00 25.39
C PRO A 106 4.68 -28.17 25.23
N GLY A 107 4.18 -28.39 24.02
CA GLY A 107 3.18 -29.40 23.72
C GLY A 107 2.51 -29.18 22.37
N ARG A 108 1.52 -30.02 22.04
CA ARG A 108 0.72 -29.85 20.82
C ARG A 108 -0.54 -29.06 21.10
N TYR A 109 -0.84 -28.11 20.22
CA TYR A 109 -1.96 -27.20 20.36
C TYR A 109 -2.79 -27.12 19.09
N THR A 110 -4.11 -27.11 19.26
CA THR A 110 -5.01 -26.54 18.26
C THR A 110 -5.15 -25.04 18.53
N VAL A 111 -4.75 -24.23 17.55
CA VAL A 111 -4.80 -22.76 17.59
C VAL A 111 -6.00 -22.28 16.78
N GLN A 112 -6.74 -21.32 17.32
CA GLN A 112 -7.87 -20.70 16.64
C GLN A 112 -7.67 -19.19 16.58
N ILE A 113 -7.71 -18.63 15.38
CA ILE A 113 -7.60 -17.20 15.12
C ILE A 113 -8.98 -16.70 14.72
N GLN A 114 -9.57 -15.87 15.57
CA GLN A 114 -10.90 -15.32 15.36
C GLN A 114 -10.81 -13.88 14.85
N TYR A 115 -11.22 -13.67 13.61
CA TYR A 115 -11.28 -12.35 12.99
C TYR A 115 -12.62 -11.72 13.32
N LYS A 116 -12.59 -10.46 13.77
CA LYS A 116 -13.79 -9.75 14.24
C LYS A 116 -14.04 -8.47 13.48
N ASP A 117 -15.32 -8.13 13.32
CA ASP A 117 -15.76 -6.84 12.78
C ASP A 117 -15.61 -5.72 13.82
N ALA A 118 -15.99 -4.49 13.42
CA ALA A 118 -15.94 -3.32 14.28
C ALA A 118 -16.88 -3.38 15.49
N TRP A 119 -17.91 -4.24 15.44
CA TRP A 119 -18.90 -4.44 16.51
C TRP A 119 -18.60 -5.68 17.36
N GLY A 120 -17.51 -6.40 17.07
CA GLY A 120 -17.09 -7.62 17.78
C GLY A 120 -17.72 -8.91 17.24
N GLY A 121 -18.51 -8.85 16.16
CA GLY A 121 -19.02 -10.02 15.45
C GLY A 121 -17.89 -10.82 14.81
N THR A 122 -18.04 -12.14 14.71
CA THR A 122 -17.01 -12.99 14.07
C THR A 122 -17.20 -12.96 12.57
N ILE A 123 -16.19 -12.47 11.87
CA ILE A 123 -16.13 -12.47 10.41
C ILE A 123 -15.66 -13.83 9.91
N TRP A 124 -14.57 -14.32 10.50
CA TRP A 124 -13.91 -15.55 10.10
C TRP A 124 -13.26 -16.25 11.29
N LEU A 125 -13.13 -17.57 11.20
CA LEU A 125 -12.43 -18.39 12.17
C LEU A 125 -11.45 -19.30 11.43
N GLU A 126 -10.17 -19.10 11.67
CA GLU A 126 -9.11 -19.95 11.16
C GLU A 126 -8.68 -20.92 12.26
N THR A 127 -8.56 -22.21 11.92
CA THR A 127 -8.19 -23.26 12.86
C THR A 127 -6.95 -23.99 12.36
N ILE A 128 -5.90 -24.01 13.18
CA ILE A 128 -4.63 -24.67 12.91
C ILE A 128 -4.50 -25.80 13.93
N GLN A 129 -4.57 -27.04 13.47
CA GLN A 129 -4.46 -28.23 14.32
C GLN A 129 -3.01 -28.70 14.40
N GLY A 130 -2.64 -29.35 15.50
CA GLY A 130 -1.33 -30.00 15.66
C GLY A 130 -0.15 -29.03 15.69
N PHE A 131 -0.34 -27.76 16.08
CA PHE A 131 0.75 -26.81 16.23
C PHE A 131 1.68 -27.25 17.36
N GLU A 132 2.93 -27.55 17.03
CA GLU A 132 3.94 -28.05 17.97
C GLU A 132 4.68 -26.88 18.62
N LEU A 133 4.36 -26.58 19.88
CA LEU A 133 5.04 -25.55 20.66
C LEU A 133 6.33 -26.11 21.27
N LYS A 134 7.47 -25.59 20.83
CA LYS A 134 8.80 -26.03 21.29
C LYS A 134 9.46 -25.01 22.21
N ARG A 135 10.31 -25.52 23.12
CA ARG A 135 11.16 -24.67 23.98
C ARG A 135 12.37 -24.19 23.18
N ASN A 136 12.88 -22.99 23.49
CA ASN A 136 14.08 -22.40 22.88
C ASN A 136 14.01 -22.19 21.36
N THR A 137 12.80 -22.10 20.80
CA THR A 137 12.56 -21.76 19.40
C THR A 137 11.61 -20.57 19.33
N ILE A 138 11.63 -19.88 18.19
CA ILE A 138 10.58 -18.90 17.88
C ILE A 138 9.34 -19.70 17.47
N ASN A 139 8.29 -19.59 18.28
CA ASN A 139 6.98 -20.13 17.96
C ASN A 139 6.11 -18.96 17.48
N LEU A 140 5.79 -18.95 16.20
CA LEU A 140 4.98 -17.91 15.58
C LEU A 140 3.81 -18.55 14.85
N VAL A 141 2.63 -17.98 15.05
CA VAL A 141 1.44 -18.32 14.30
C VAL A 141 0.96 -17.06 13.60
N GLU A 142 0.81 -17.15 12.29
CA GLU A 142 0.34 -16.06 11.44
C GLU A 142 -1.00 -16.46 10.86
N GLY A 143 -1.84 -15.46 10.61
CA GLY A 143 -3.12 -15.64 9.95
C GLY A 143 -3.45 -14.38 9.16
N ILE A 144 -4.08 -14.56 7.99
CA ILE A 144 -4.47 -13.46 7.11
C ILE A 144 -5.94 -13.64 6.71
N CYS A 145 -6.72 -12.57 6.83
CA CYS A 145 -8.09 -12.49 6.34
C CYS A 145 -8.16 -11.46 5.20
N LEU A 146 -8.48 -11.92 3.99
CA LEU A 146 -8.58 -11.12 2.75
C LEU A 146 -10.03 -11.01 2.28
N GLN A 147 -10.92 -10.57 3.17
CA GLN A 147 -12.34 -10.46 2.84
C GLN A 147 -12.70 -9.10 2.26
#